data_AF-A0A4C1SS03-F1
#
_entry.id   AF-A0A4C1SS03-F1
#
_cell.length_a   1.000
_cell.length_b   1.000
_cell.length_c   1.000
_cell.angle_alpha   90.00
_cell.angle_beta   90.00
_cell.angle_gamma   90.00
#
_symmetry.space_group_name_H-M   'P 1'
#
loop_
_entity.id
_entity.type
_entity.pdbx_description
1 polymer ?
#
loop_
_entity_poly.entity_id
_entity_poly.type
_entity_poly.pdbx_seq_one_letter_code
_entity_poly.pdbx_strand_id
1 'polypeptide(L)'
;MRSIPPLCGQRQNSSRELYVRVSFAAAASPTTARPPARSLRFTPTQKPCLEASYKVAYRIAQQKKPHTIAETLVKPCALDIVELVCGKNERKKVEAVPLSNDVIHSRIVEMSSNVLKQVIEELNASPFPFSMQLDESTDVSQCSQLLVFVRYVKHDTRSIKEEFLLRLTFRNYEGFRCL
;
A
#
# COMPACT_ATOMS: atom_id res chain seq x y z
N MET A 1 24.84 -9.65 -48.52
CA MET A 1 23.46 -10.15 -48.66
C MET A 1 23.21 -11.20 -47.59
N ARG A 2 22.25 -10.90 -46.71
CA ARG A 2 21.47 -11.70 -45.74
C ARG A 2 21.93 -13.14 -45.43
N SER A 3 22.47 -13.32 -44.22
CA SER A 3 22.44 -14.58 -43.49
C SER A 3 21.05 -14.74 -42.83
N ILE A 4 20.29 -15.73 -43.29
CA ILE A 4 19.02 -16.17 -42.72
C ILE A 4 19.36 -17.15 -41.59
N PRO A 5 18.91 -16.94 -40.33
CA PRO A 5 19.03 -17.96 -39.29
C PRO A 5 17.99 -19.07 -39.51
N PRO A 6 18.31 -20.34 -39.19
CA PRO A 6 17.36 -21.43 -39.33
C PRO A 6 16.27 -21.36 -38.25
N LEU A 7 15.03 -21.51 -38.72
CA LEU A 7 13.83 -21.76 -37.92
C LEU A 7 13.95 -23.15 -37.27
N CYS A 8 13.91 -23.21 -35.94
CA CYS A 8 13.65 -24.45 -35.21
C CYS A 8 12.38 -24.28 -34.36
N GLY A 9 11.30 -24.93 -34.80
CA GLY A 9 10.34 -25.62 -33.93
C GLY A 9 9.26 -24.79 -33.21
N GLN A 10 8.07 -24.75 -33.80
CA GLN A 10 6.80 -24.45 -33.12
C GLN A 10 6.21 -25.72 -32.46
N ARG A 11 5.55 -25.53 -31.29
CA ARG A 11 4.41 -26.33 -30.71
C ARG A 11 4.73 -27.75 -30.18
N GLN A 12 4.17 -28.28 -29.08
CA GLN A 12 2.93 -28.05 -28.30
C GLN A 12 3.21 -28.33 -26.80
N ASN A 13 2.84 -27.45 -25.87
CA ASN A 13 1.61 -27.52 -25.05
C ASN A 13 1.28 -28.89 -24.42
N SER A 14 1.62 -29.07 -23.14
CA SER A 14 0.89 -29.90 -22.17
C SER A 14 1.66 -29.89 -20.85
N SER A 15 1.33 -28.98 -19.92
CA SER A 15 1.59 -29.04 -18.46
C SER A 15 1.65 -27.67 -17.78
N ARG A 16 1.60 -26.54 -18.51
CA ARG A 16 1.59 -25.19 -17.90
C ARG A 16 0.21 -24.72 -17.44
N GLU A 17 -0.81 -25.56 -17.55
CA GLU A 17 -2.20 -25.21 -17.23
C GLU A 17 -2.67 -25.72 -15.85
N LEU A 18 -1.81 -26.32 -15.03
CA LEU A 18 -2.29 -27.06 -13.86
C LEU A 18 -1.42 -26.92 -12.59
N TYR A 19 -1.02 -25.71 -12.20
CA TYR A 19 -0.75 -25.45 -10.77
C TYR A 19 -0.69 -23.94 -10.44
N VAL A 20 -1.83 -23.25 -10.50
CA VAL A 20 -2.07 -22.12 -9.60
C VAL A 20 -3.31 -22.44 -8.77
N ARG A 21 -3.27 -23.60 -8.11
CA ARG A 21 -3.95 -23.78 -6.85
C ARG A 21 -3.00 -23.29 -5.77
N VAL A 22 -2.87 -21.97 -5.63
CA VAL A 22 -2.34 -21.41 -4.39
C VAL A 22 -3.50 -21.45 -3.41
N SER A 23 -3.73 -22.65 -2.86
CA SER A 23 -4.34 -22.74 -1.54
C SER A 23 -3.42 -21.95 -0.61
N PHE A 24 -3.85 -20.76 -0.21
CA PHE A 24 -3.23 -20.03 0.89
C PHE A 24 -3.41 -20.86 2.17
N ALA A 25 -2.55 -21.85 2.37
CA ALA A 25 -2.28 -22.36 3.69
C ALA A 25 -1.56 -21.23 4.43
N ALA A 26 -2.33 -20.49 5.22
CA ALA A 26 -1.80 -19.54 6.17
C ALA A 26 -0.84 -20.29 7.11
N ALA A 27 0.46 -20.18 6.86
CA ALA A 27 1.47 -20.54 7.84
C ALA A 27 1.33 -19.54 8.99
N ALA A 28 0.60 -19.95 10.03
CA ALA A 28 0.56 -19.25 11.30
C ALA A 28 1.96 -19.34 11.94
N SER A 29 2.79 -18.32 11.73
CA SER A 29 4.01 -18.10 12.50
C SER A 29 3.66 -17.41 13.83
N PRO A 30 4.40 -17.70 14.93
CA PRO A 30 3.93 -17.46 16.29
C PRO A 30 3.69 -15.99 16.60
N THR A 31 2.51 -15.75 17.17
CA THR A 31 2.05 -14.49 17.76
C THR A 31 3.05 -14.01 18.81
N THR A 32 3.99 -13.16 18.42
CA THR A 32 4.62 -12.27 19.40
C THR A 32 3.55 -11.27 19.78
N ALA A 33 3.04 -11.41 21.00
CA ALA A 33 2.02 -10.56 21.58
C ALA A 33 2.37 -9.08 21.31
N ARG A 34 1.63 -8.47 20.40
CA ARG A 34 1.68 -7.04 20.15
C ARG A 34 1.22 -6.38 21.47
N PRO A 35 1.99 -5.46 22.07
CA PRO A 35 1.52 -4.74 23.25
C PRO A 35 0.16 -4.12 22.92
N PRO A 36 -0.80 -4.11 23.88
CA PRO A 36 -2.13 -3.58 23.62
C PRO A 36 -2.00 -2.18 23.07
N ALA A 37 -2.70 -1.93 21.95
CA ALA A 37 -2.79 -0.62 21.35
C ALA A 37 -3.05 0.39 22.47
N ARG A 38 -2.08 1.28 22.71
CA ARG A 38 -2.22 2.36 23.69
C ARG A 38 -3.55 3.02 23.34
N SER A 39 -4.49 2.99 24.28
CA SER A 39 -5.82 3.58 24.11
C SER A 39 -5.63 5.06 23.76
N LEU A 40 -5.56 5.34 22.46
CA LEU A 40 -5.69 6.67 21.90
C LEU A 40 -7.10 7.08 22.31
N ARG A 41 -7.16 7.97 23.30
CA ARG A 41 -8.39 8.58 23.79
C ARG A 41 -9.17 9.05 22.57
N PHE A 42 -10.15 8.25 22.15
CA PHE A 42 -11.03 8.57 21.05
C PHE A 42 -12.00 9.60 21.61
N THR A 43 -11.63 10.88 21.55
CA THR A 43 -12.64 11.93 21.62
C THR A 43 -13.51 11.77 20.38
N PRO A 44 -14.85 11.93 20.47
CA PRO A 44 -15.72 11.89 19.30
C PRO A 44 -15.29 13.04 18.39
N THR A 45 -14.45 12.73 17.42
CA THR A 45 -13.90 13.73 16.52
C THR A 45 -15.05 14.16 15.64
N GLN A 46 -15.36 15.46 15.61
CA GLN A 46 -16.39 15.97 14.71
C GLN A 46 -16.10 15.46 13.29
N LYS A 47 -17.10 14.90 12.60
CA LYS A 47 -16.99 14.37 11.22
C LYS A 47 -16.06 15.20 10.30
N PRO A 48 -16.13 16.55 10.27
CA PRO A 48 -15.23 17.37 9.44
C PRO A 48 -13.74 17.28 9.82
N CYS A 49 -13.41 17.20 11.10
CA CYS A 49 -12.02 17.10 11.56
C CYS A 49 -11.39 15.76 11.17
N LEU A 50 -12.18 14.69 11.25
CA LEU A 50 -11.76 13.37 10.79
C LEU A 50 -11.49 13.37 9.29
N GLU A 51 -12.43 13.88 8.49
CA GLU A 51 -12.30 13.97 7.04
C GLU A 51 -11.08 14.81 6.63
N ALA A 52 -10.84 15.94 7.30
CA ALA A 52 -9.67 16.77 7.08
C ALA A 52 -8.37 15.99 7.32
N SER A 53 -8.28 15.17 8.38
CA SER A 53 -7.09 14.35 8.65
C SER A 53 -6.80 13.34 7.54
N TYR A 54 -7.83 12.68 7.00
CA TYR A 54 -7.69 11.76 5.87
C TYR A 54 -7.24 12.49 4.61
N LYS A 55 -7.80 13.68 4.31
CA LYS A 55 -7.39 14.47 3.14
C LYS A 55 -5.93 14.89 3.21
N VAL A 56 -5.45 15.32 4.38
CA VAL A 56 -4.04 15.67 4.58
C VAL A 56 -3.15 14.43 4.40
N ALA A 57 -3.50 13.32 5.05
CA ALA A 57 -2.78 12.06 4.91
C ALA A 57 -2.69 11.57 3.46
N TYR A 58 -3.79 11.69 2.71
CA TYR A 58 -3.86 11.32 1.30
C TYR A 58 -2.91 12.17 0.45
N ARG A 59 -2.90 13.49 0.65
CA ARG A 59 -2.02 14.40 -0.09
C ARG A 59 -0.54 14.12 0.20
N ILE A 60 -0.19 13.82 1.44
CA ILE A 60 1.19 13.47 1.83
C ILE A 60 1.61 12.17 1.15
N ALA A 61 0.76 11.14 1.19
CA ALA A 61 1.01 9.86 0.54
C ALA A 61 1.12 10.00 -0.99
N GLN A 62 0.23 10.79 -1.61
CA GLN A 62 0.24 11.06 -3.05
C GLN A 62 1.55 11.73 -3.50
N GLN A 63 2.08 12.66 -2.70
CA GLN A 63 3.36 13.32 -2.96
C GLN A 63 4.59 12.49 -2.54
N LYS A 64 4.39 11.26 -2.04
CA LYS A 64 5.44 10.37 -1.52
C LYS A 64 6.34 11.04 -0.47
N LYS A 65 5.76 11.91 0.35
CA LYS A 65 6.47 12.60 1.44
C LYS A 65 6.38 11.79 2.73
N PRO A 66 7.35 11.94 3.65
CA PRO A 66 7.27 11.29 4.96
C PRO A 66 6.06 11.82 5.73
N HIS A 67 5.35 10.93 6.43
CA HIS A 67 4.17 11.30 7.23
C HIS A 67 4.49 12.30 8.36
N THR A 68 5.76 12.38 8.77
CA THR A 68 6.26 13.32 9.78
C THR A 68 6.12 14.79 9.39
N ILE A 69 5.96 15.08 8.09
CA ILE A 69 5.78 16.45 7.59
C ILE A 69 4.47 17.08 8.09
N ALA A 70 3.48 16.25 8.44
CA ALA A 70 2.18 16.74 8.90
C ALA A 70 2.29 17.53 10.21
N GLU A 71 2.97 16.95 11.19
CA GLU A 71 3.11 17.55 12.53
C GLU A 71 4.16 18.66 12.53
N THR A 72 5.26 18.47 11.79
CA THR A 72 6.40 19.40 11.79
C THR A 72 6.18 20.66 10.97
N LEU A 73 5.41 20.58 9.87
CA LEU A 73 5.26 21.69 8.92
C LEU A 73 3.80 22.01 8.62
N VAL A 74 2.99 21.03 8.22
CA VAL A 74 1.63 21.29 7.73
C VAL A 74 0.75 21.88 8.83
N LYS A 75 0.81 21.32 10.05
CA LYS A 75 0.01 21.77 11.19
C LYS A 75 0.36 23.20 11.63
N PRO A 76 1.63 23.57 11.94
CA PRO A 76 1.94 24.94 12.33
C PRO A 76 1.62 25.95 11.23
N CYS A 77 1.95 25.67 9.96
CA CYS A 77 1.62 26.57 8.85
C CYS A 77 0.11 26.80 8.73
N ALA A 78 -0.71 25.77 8.88
CA ALA A 78 -2.16 25.91 8.83
C ALA A 78 -2.70 26.75 10.00
N LEU A 79 -2.14 26.61 11.20
CA LEU A 79 -2.54 27.39 12.37
C LEU A 79 -2.17 28.87 12.21
N ASP A 80 -0.97 29.16 11.71
CA ASP A 80 -0.49 30.54 11.50
C ASP A 80 -1.35 31.27 10.46
N ILE A 81 -1.65 30.61 9.33
CA ILE A 81 -2.52 31.19 8.29
C ILE A 81 -3.91 31.49 8.84
N VAL A 82 -4.51 30.55 9.57
CA VAL A 82 -5.87 30.72 10.10
C VAL A 82 -5.90 31.79 11.19
N GLU A 83 -4.87 31.89 12.02
CA GLU A 83 -4.78 32.95 13.03
C GLU A 83 -4.67 34.34 12.40
N LEU A 84 -3.82 34.50 11.38
CA LEU A 84 -3.59 35.77 10.70
C LEU A 84 -4.79 36.20 9.83
N VAL A 85 -5.44 35.27 9.14
CA VAL A 85 -6.50 35.57 8.17
C VAL A 85 -7.90 35.54 8.80
N CYS A 86 -8.18 34.58 9.67
CA CYS A 86 -9.52 34.33 10.22
C CYS A 86 -9.63 34.66 11.72
N GLY A 87 -8.51 34.80 12.42
CA GLY A 87 -8.46 35.11 13.84
C GLY A 87 -8.41 33.90 14.78
N LYS A 88 -8.16 34.20 16.06
CA LYS A 88 -7.88 33.20 17.12
C LYS A 88 -9.02 32.21 17.40
N ASN A 89 -10.27 32.60 17.14
CA ASN A 89 -11.43 31.73 17.38
C ASN A 89 -11.49 30.56 16.39
N GLU A 90 -11.17 30.84 15.12
CA GLU A 90 -11.16 29.81 14.07
C GLU A 90 -9.92 28.91 14.18
N ARG A 91 -8.78 29.46 14.65
CA ARG A 91 -7.56 28.67 14.93
C ARG A 91 -7.86 27.46 15.81
N LYS A 92 -8.65 27.64 16.88
CA LYS A 92 -9.00 26.55 17.82
C LYS A 92 -9.76 25.41 17.14
N LYS A 93 -10.57 25.69 16.12
CA LYS A 93 -11.30 24.66 15.35
C LYS A 93 -10.34 23.83 14.50
N VAL A 94 -9.33 24.47 13.90
CA VAL A 94 -8.30 23.80 13.09
C VAL A 94 -7.32 23.04 13.97
N GLU A 95 -7.02 23.56 15.15
CA GLU A 95 -6.16 22.88 16.14
C GLU A 95 -6.75 21.55 16.63
N ALA A 96 -8.08 21.44 16.63
CA ALA A 96 -8.79 20.20 16.96
C ALA A 96 -8.62 19.09 15.89
N VAL A 97 -8.10 19.39 14.70
CA VAL A 97 -7.82 18.39 13.67
C VAL A 97 -6.62 17.53 14.09
N PRO A 98 -6.79 16.20 14.21
CA PRO A 98 -5.70 15.33 14.63
C PRO A 98 -4.71 15.12 13.46
N LEU A 99 -3.59 15.83 13.52
CA LEU A 99 -2.50 15.75 12.53
C LEU A 99 -1.16 15.28 13.14
N SER A 100 -1.18 14.56 14.27
CA SER A 100 0.05 13.98 14.82
C SER A 100 0.61 12.90 13.89
N ASN A 101 1.91 12.63 14.01
CA ASN A 101 2.61 11.65 13.19
C ASN A 101 1.93 10.27 13.24
N ASP A 102 1.54 9.82 14.44
CA ASP A 102 0.85 8.54 14.64
C ASP A 102 -0.51 8.49 13.95
N VAL A 103 -1.28 9.59 14.00
CA VAL A 103 -2.60 9.65 13.38
C VAL A 103 -2.45 9.60 11.86
N ILE A 104 -1.57 10.42 11.28
CA ILE A 104 -1.38 10.46 9.83
C ILE A 104 -0.84 9.13 9.31
N HIS A 105 0.09 8.51 10.04
CA HIS A 105 0.53 7.15 9.74
C HIS A 105 -0.65 6.16 9.73
N SER A 106 -1.50 6.17 10.77
CA SER A 106 -2.70 5.31 10.84
C SER A 106 -3.63 5.56 9.66
N ARG A 107 -3.91 6.81 9.31
CA ARG A 107 -4.78 7.16 8.17
C ARG A 107 -4.22 6.62 6.85
N ILE A 108 -2.92 6.71 6.63
CA ILE A 108 -2.26 6.14 5.44
C ILE A 108 -2.42 4.63 5.40
N VAL A 109 -2.17 3.94 6.52
CA VAL A 109 -2.30 2.48 6.63
C VAL A 109 -3.76 2.03 6.43
N GLU A 110 -4.72 2.74 7.02
CA GLU A 110 -6.15 2.47 6.87
C GLU A 110 -6.61 2.63 5.42
N MET A 111 -6.22 3.73 4.76
CA MET A 111 -6.53 3.95 3.34
C MET A 111 -5.89 2.88 2.46
N SER A 112 -4.62 2.52 2.70
CA SER A 112 -3.92 1.45 1.98
C SER A 112 -4.63 0.11 2.17
N SER A 113 -5.04 -0.21 3.39
CA SER A 113 -5.77 -1.44 3.70
C SER A 113 -7.13 -1.49 3.03
N ASN A 114 -7.82 -0.34 2.95
CA ASN A 114 -9.10 -0.22 2.25
C ASN A 114 -8.95 -0.46 0.75
N VAL A 115 -7.94 0.12 0.11
CA VAL A 115 -7.65 -0.12 -1.33
C VAL A 115 -7.35 -1.60 -1.57
N LEU A 116 -6.53 -2.22 -0.72
CA LEU A 116 -6.21 -3.65 -0.84
C LEU A 116 -7.48 -4.52 -0.73
N LYS A 117 -8.37 -4.23 0.22
CA LYS A 117 -9.65 -4.94 0.36
C LYS A 117 -10.51 -4.83 -0.91
N GLN A 118 -10.63 -3.63 -1.47
CA GLN A 118 -11.37 -3.41 -2.71
C GLN A 118 -10.80 -4.22 -3.88
N VAL A 119 -9.47 -4.27 -4.01
CA VAL A 119 -8.83 -5.10 -5.05
C VAL A 119 -9.12 -6.58 -4.83
N ILE A 120 -9.03 -7.08 -3.60
CA ILE A 120 -9.33 -8.48 -3.28
C ILE A 120 -10.81 -8.81 -3.56
N GLU A 121 -11.73 -7.92 -3.21
CA GLU A 121 -13.16 -8.05 -3.51
C GLU A 121 -13.41 -8.08 -5.02
N GLU A 122 -12.78 -7.18 -5.79
CA GLU A 122 -12.88 -7.16 -7.26
C GLU A 122 -12.31 -8.44 -7.89
N LEU A 123 -11.20 -8.98 -7.36
CA LEU A 123 -10.60 -10.23 -7.82
C LEU A 123 -11.50 -11.44 -7.53
N ASN A 124 -12.08 -11.51 -6.33
CA ASN A 124 -12.97 -12.60 -5.94
C ASN A 124 -14.31 -12.56 -6.70
N ALA A 125 -14.80 -11.37 -7.05
CA ALA A 125 -16.03 -11.21 -7.82
C ALA A 125 -15.85 -11.51 -9.31
N SER A 126 -14.62 -11.41 -9.83
CA SER A 126 -14.35 -11.62 -11.25
C SER A 126 -14.31 -13.11 -11.61
N PRO A 127 -15.11 -13.58 -12.58
CA PRO A 127 -15.02 -14.95 -13.08
C PRO A 127 -13.82 -15.16 -14.02
N PHE A 128 -13.08 -14.09 -14.34
CA PHE A 128 -11.96 -14.14 -15.27
C PHE A 128 -10.64 -14.45 -14.54
N PRO A 129 -9.70 -15.15 -15.19
CA PRO A 129 -8.38 -15.37 -14.62
C PRO A 129 -7.63 -14.04 -14.47
N PHE A 130 -6.80 -13.96 -13.44
CA PHE A 130 -5.84 -12.88 -13.24
C PHE A 130 -4.41 -13.40 -13.39
N SER A 131 -3.48 -12.48 -13.63
CA SER A 131 -2.05 -12.75 -13.67
C SER A 131 -1.35 -11.93 -12.60
N MET A 132 -0.24 -12.45 -12.08
CA MET A 132 0.55 -11.79 -11.05
C MET A 132 1.99 -11.63 -11.55
N GLN A 133 2.55 -10.44 -11.39
CA GLN A 133 3.95 -10.13 -11.66
C GLN A 133 4.68 -9.94 -10.33
N LEU A 134 5.82 -10.62 -10.20
CA LEU A 134 6.70 -10.56 -9.06
C LEU A 134 7.99 -9.86 -9.50
N ASP A 135 8.32 -8.74 -8.87
CA ASP A 135 9.52 -7.95 -9.14
C ASP A 135 10.40 -7.95 -7.89
N GLU A 136 11.57 -8.58 -7.98
CA GLU A 136 12.54 -8.64 -6.90
C GLU A 136 13.67 -7.64 -7.17
N SER A 137 13.95 -6.78 -6.20
CA SER A 137 15.09 -5.86 -6.22
C SER A 137 15.93 -6.04 -4.95
N THR A 138 17.25 -5.94 -5.09
CA THR A 138 18.18 -6.01 -3.95
C THR A 138 18.69 -4.61 -3.65
N ASP A 139 18.54 -4.16 -2.41
CA ASP A 139 19.13 -2.93 -1.90
C ASP A 139 20.63 -3.11 -1.60
N VAL A 140 21.40 -2.02 -1.60
CA VAL A 140 22.82 -1.98 -1.20
C VAL A 140 23.06 -2.52 0.22
N SER A 141 22.02 -2.56 1.05
CA SER A 141 22.02 -3.17 2.39
C SER A 141 21.79 -4.68 2.40
N GLN A 142 21.85 -5.36 1.25
CA GLN A 142 21.53 -6.79 1.10
C GLN A 142 20.11 -7.14 1.57
N CYS A 143 19.19 -6.19 1.59
CA CYS A 143 17.77 -6.47 1.79
C CYS A 143 17.10 -6.68 0.43
N SER A 144 16.49 -7.85 0.20
CA SER A 144 15.67 -8.03 -0.99
C SER A 144 14.25 -7.53 -0.74
N GLN A 145 13.72 -6.85 -1.75
CA GLN A 145 12.38 -6.28 -1.75
C GLN A 145 11.61 -6.93 -2.89
N LEU A 146 10.50 -7.58 -2.56
CA LEU A 146 9.60 -8.21 -3.52
C LEU A 146 8.36 -7.34 -3.67
N LEU A 147 8.13 -6.83 -4.87
CA LEU A 147 6.92 -6.13 -5.26
C LEU A 147 6.00 -7.10 -6.00
N VAL A 148 4.71 -7.07 -5.65
CA VAL A 148 3.69 -7.91 -6.25
C VAL A 148 2.66 -7.04 -6.95
N PHE A 149 2.50 -7.22 -8.25
CA PHE A 149 1.48 -6.57 -9.07
C PHE A 149 0.48 -7.60 -9.56
N VAL A 150 -0.80 -7.21 -9.64
CA VAL A 150 -1.87 -8.05 -10.18
C VAL A 150 -2.51 -7.38 -11.37
N ARG A 151 -2.66 -8.14 -12.46
CA ARG A 151 -3.37 -7.72 -13.66
C ARG A 151 -4.60 -8.59 -13.85
N TYR A 152 -5.78 -7.97 -13.85
CA TYR A 152 -7.07 -8.65 -13.89
C TYR A 152 -8.10 -7.90 -14.76
N VAL A 153 -9.13 -8.61 -15.20
CA VAL A 153 -10.27 -8.02 -15.91
C VAL A 153 -11.35 -7.70 -14.89
N LYS A 154 -11.74 -6.43 -14.77
CA LYS A 154 -12.85 -6.03 -13.91
C LYS A 154 -14.17 -6.53 -14.50
N HIS A 155 -14.95 -7.24 -13.69
CA HIS A 155 -16.22 -7.85 -14.12
C HIS A 155 -17.18 -6.84 -14.76
N ASP A 156 -17.41 -5.71 -14.10
CA ASP A 156 -18.46 -4.76 -14.50
C ASP A 156 -18.17 -4.04 -15.83
N THR A 157 -16.91 -3.62 -16.02
CA THR A 157 -16.52 -2.77 -17.16
C THR A 157 -15.79 -3.54 -18.25
N ARG A 158 -15.44 -4.82 -17.99
CA ARG A 158 -14.54 -5.63 -18.82
C ARG A 158 -13.22 -4.91 -19.17
N SER A 159 -12.81 -3.95 -18.34
CA SER A 159 -11.53 -3.25 -18.49
C SER A 159 -10.41 -4.03 -17.81
N ILE A 160 -9.23 -3.99 -18.42
CA ILE A 160 -8.02 -4.56 -17.82
C ILE A 160 -7.50 -3.54 -16.82
N LYS A 161 -7.29 -3.99 -15.58
CA LYS A 161 -6.65 -3.21 -14.52
C LYS A 161 -5.33 -3.86 -14.14
N GLU A 162 -4.41 -3.03 -13.69
CA GLU A 162 -3.16 -3.43 -13.08
C GLU A 162 -3.02 -2.68 -11.75
N GLU A 163 -2.87 -3.41 -10.66
CA GLU A 163 -2.85 -2.86 -9.31
C GLU A 163 -1.66 -3.42 -8.52
N PHE A 164 -1.12 -2.59 -7.62
CA PHE A 164 -0.09 -3.01 -6.68
C PHE A 164 -0.73 -3.70 -5.46
N LEU A 165 -0.31 -4.93 -5.17
CA LEU A 165 -0.86 -5.70 -4.05
C LEU A 165 -0.10 -5.45 -2.75
N LEU A 166 1.19 -5.74 -2.74
CA LEU A 166 1.99 -5.70 -1.52
C LEU A 166 3.49 -5.63 -1.82
N ARG A 167 4.23 -5.12 -0.83
CA ARG A 167 5.70 -5.15 -0.78
C ARG A 167 6.12 -6.01 0.40
N LEU A 168 6.96 -7.01 0.14
CA LEU A 168 7.64 -7.78 1.17
C LEU A 168 9.10 -7.34 1.24
N THR A 169 9.63 -7.28 2.46
CA THR A 169 11.06 -7.05 2.69
C THR A 169 11.62 -8.31 3.33
N PHE A 170 12.56 -8.94 2.65
CA PHE A 170 13.34 -10.05 3.19
C PHE A 170 14.66 -9.49 3.66
N ARG A 171 14.90 -9.58 4.97
CA ARG A 171 16.25 -9.41 5.48
C ARG A 171 16.98 -10.70 5.15
N ASN A 172 17.96 -10.64 4.26
CA ASN A 172 18.83 -11.79 4.04
C ASN A 172 19.47 -12.12 5.39
N TYR A 173 19.15 -13.29 5.93
CA TYR A 173 19.95 -13.87 6.99
C TYR A 173 21.31 -14.18 6.33
N GLU A 174 22.38 -13.60 6.85
CA GLU A 174 23.77 -14.03 6.63
C GLU A 174 23.82 -15.56 6.74
N GLY A 175 23.75 -16.30 5.63
CA GLY A 175 23.50 -17.74 5.74
C GLY A 175 23.49 -18.60 4.48
N PHE A 176 23.42 -18.03 3.27
CA PHE A 176 23.63 -18.82 2.05
C PHE A 176 24.70 -18.17 1.19
N ARG A 177 25.94 -18.56 1.49
CA ARG A 177 27.05 -18.55 0.54
C ARG A 177 26.62 -19.46 -0.61
N CYS A 178 26.32 -18.90 -1.78
CA CYS A 178 26.25 -19.71 -3.01
C CYS A 178 27.62 -20.36 -3.19
N LEU A 179 27.68 -21.69 -3.02
CA LEU A 179 28.79 -22.52 -3.50
C LEU A 179 28.63 -22.75 -5.00
#